data_AF-A0A9E5GM21-F1
#
_entry.id   AF-A0A9E5GM21-F1
#
_cell.length_a   1.000
_cell.length_b   1.000
_cell.length_c   1.000
_cell.angle_alpha   90.00
_cell.angle_beta   90.00
_cell.angle_gamma   90.00
#
_symmetry.space_group_name_H-M   'P 1'
#
loop_
_entity.id
_entity.type
_entity.pdbx_description
1 polymer ?
#
loop_
_entity_poly.entity_id
_entity_poly.type
_entity_poly.pdbx_seq_one_letter_code
_entity_poly.pdbx_strand_id
1 'polypeptide(L)' 'MLLLINHGTFYEFIPFEEYGKENPKVLTLKDIEAGEEYIILLTTCS' A
#
# COMPACT_ATOMS: atom_id res chain seq x y z
N MET A 1 4.98 -9.08 12.81
CA MET A 1 4.38 -9.61 11.57
C MET A 1 5.47 -9.60 10.49
N LEU A 2 6.00 -10.76 10.09
CA LEU A 2 6.99 -10.85 9.01
C LEU A 2 6.25 -10.77 7.67
N LEU A 3 6.22 -9.60 7.03
CA LEU A 3 5.75 -9.47 5.66
C LEU A 3 6.79 -10.10 4.72
N LEU A 4 6.40 -11.19 4.05
CA LEU A 4 7.21 -11.91 3.07
C LEU A 4 7.41 -11.04 1.82
N ILE A 5 8.51 -10.29 1.78
CA ILE A 5 8.92 -9.45 0.64
C ILE A 5 9.61 -10.27 -0.48
N ASN A 6 9.42 -11.58 -0.50
CA ASN A 6 10.09 -12.47 -1.45
C ASN A 6 9.09 -12.99 -2.48
N HIS A 7 9.43 -12.84 -3.77
CA HIS A 7 8.77 -13.39 -4.97
C HIS A 7 7.68 -12.56 -5.66
N GLY A 8 8.00 -11.36 -6.15
CA GLY A 8 7.20 -10.70 -7.21
C GLY A 8 5.83 -10.17 -6.78
N THR A 9 5.62 -9.96 -5.48
CA THR A 9 4.43 -9.29 -4.93
C THR A 9 4.75 -7.84 -4.61
N PHE A 10 4.02 -6.90 -5.21
CA PHE A 10 4.12 -5.47 -4.97
C PHE A 10 3.02 -5.01 -4.00
N TYR A 11 3.42 -4.26 -2.99
CA TYR A 11 2.54 -3.68 -1.99
C TYR A 11 2.50 -2.16 -2.16
N GLU A 12 1.32 -1.65 -2.46
CA GLU A 12 1.04 -0.22 -2.59
C GLU A 12 0.04 0.17 -1.51
N PHE A 13 0.25 1.31 -0.86
CA PHE A 13 -0.56 1.77 0.26
C PHE A 13 -1.23 3.08 -0.14
N ILE A 14 -2.55 3.13 -0.06
CA ILE A 14 -3.33 4.34 -0.34
C ILE A 14 -3.94 4.80 0.99
N PRO A 15 -3.66 6.03 1.46
CA PRO A 15 -4.32 6.56 2.65
C PRO A 15 -5.83 6.49 2.50
N PHE A 16 -6.54 6.14 3.57
CA PHE A 16 -8.00 6.06 3.51
C PHE A 16 -8.63 7.43 3.17
N GLU A 17 -7.99 8.54 3.54
CA GLU A 17 -8.39 9.89 3.15
C GLU A 17 -8.33 10.16 1.63
N GLU A 18 -7.49 9.43 0.91
CA GLU A 18 -7.33 9.54 -0.56
C GLU A 18 -8.32 8.63 -1.30
N TYR A 19 -9.10 7.83 -0.58
CA TYR A 19 -10.08 6.92 -1.16
C TYR A 19 -11.18 7.69 -1.90
N GLY A 20 -11.32 7.43 -3.21
CA GLY A 20 -12.33 8.05 -4.07
C GLY A 20 -11.88 9.33 -4.80
N LYS A 21 -10.63 9.76 -4.67
CA LYS A 21 -10.05 10.81 -5.50
C LYS A 21 -9.68 10.28 -6.89
N GLU A 22 -9.73 11.13 -7.92
CA GLU A 22 -9.37 10.75 -9.31
C GLU A 22 -7.90 10.31 -9.45
N ASN A 23 -6.99 10.88 -8.65
CA ASN A 23 -5.59 10.48 -8.59
C ASN A 23 -5.17 10.35 -7.12
N PRO A 24 -5.43 9.20 -6.48
CA PRO A 24 -5.09 9.01 -5.08
C PRO A 24 -3.57 8.95 -4.91
N LYS A 25 -3.06 9.52 -3.83
CA LYS A 25 -1.65 9.42 -3.49
C LYS A 25 -1.32 7.98 -3.07
N VAL A 26 -0.48 7.32 -3.85
CA VAL A 26 0.05 5.99 -3.53
C VAL A 26 1.38 6.13 -2.79
N LEU A 27 1.49 5.44 -1.67
CA LEU A 27 2.65 5.39 -0.80
C LEU A 27 3.28 4.00 -0.84
N THR A 28 4.61 3.94 -0.67
CA THR A 28 5.33 2.68 -0.51
C THR A 28 5.51 2.36 0.97
N LEU A 29 5.93 1.12 1.28
CA LEU A 29 6.26 0.68 2.65
C LEU A 29 7.21 1.63 3.42
N LYS A 30 7.99 2.47 2.72
CA LYS A 30 8.90 3.43 3.35
C LYS A 30 8.22 4.73 3.75
N ASP A 31 7.10 5.06 3.12
CA ASP A 31 6.43 6.36 3.22
C ASP A 31 5.14 6.30 4.06
N ILE A 32 4.84 5.15 4.68
CA ILE A 32 3.69 4.99 5.58
C ILE A 32 4.02 5.47 6.99
N GLU A 33 3.02 6.03 7.65
CA GLU A 33 3.11 6.50 9.04
C GLU A 33 2.29 5.59 9.97
N ALA A 34 2.75 5.43 11.20
CA ALA A 34 2.06 4.61 12.17
C ALA A 34 0.86 5.37 12.76
N GLY A 35 -0.32 4.73 12.73
CA GLY A 35 -1.56 5.31 13.27
C GLY A 35 -2.56 5.76 12.21
N GLU A 36 -2.16 5.75 10.94
CA GLU A 36 -3.02 6.05 9.80
C GLU A 36 -3.65 4.78 9.22
N GLU A 37 -4.87 4.91 8.68
CA GLU A 37 -5.56 3.82 7.99
C GLU A 37 -5.21 3.81 6.52
N TYR A 38 -4.76 2.66 6.01
CA TYR A 38 -4.36 2.50 4.62
C TYR A 38 -5.10 1.36 3.95
N ILE A 39 -5.47 1.59 2.70
CA ILE A 39 -5.91 0.57 1.77
C ILE A 39 -4.67 -0.05 1.14
N ILE A 40 -4.56 -1.36 1.22
CA ILE A 40 -3.43 -2.11 0.67
C ILE A 40 -3.83 -2.63 -0.71
N LEU A 41 -3.13 -2.17 -1.73
CA LEU A 41 -3.14 -2.79 -3.05
C LEU A 41 -2.06 -3.85 -3.10
N LEU A 42 -2.47 -5.08 -3.40
CA LEU A 42 -1.58 -6.22 -3.49
C LEU A 42 -1.58 -6.73 -4.93
N THR A 43 -0.50 -6.44 -5.64
CA THR A 43 -0.29 -6.93 -7.00
C THR A 43 0.65 -8.11 -6.94
N THR A 44 0.19 -9.28 -7.39
CA THR A 44 1.03 -10.48 -7.52
C THR A 44 1.06 -10.91 -8.98
N CYS A 45 2.26 -11.23 -9.48
CA CYS A 45 2.43 -11.84 -10.79
C CYS A 45 2.64 -13.35 -10.59
N SER A 46 1.54 -14.11 -10.67
CA SER A 46 1.56 -15.58 -10.75
C SER A 46 1.09 -16.07 -12.10
#